data_AF-A0A3A5SNF5-F1
#
_entry.id   AF-A0A3A5SNF5-F1
#
_cell.length_a   1.000
_cell.length_b   1.000
_cell.length_c   1.000
_cell.angle_alpha   90.00
_cell.angle_beta   90.00
_cell.angle_gamma   90.00
#
_symmetry.space_group_name_H-M   'P 1'
#
loop_
_entity.id
_entity.type
_entity.pdbx_description
1 polymer ?
#
loop_
_entity_poly.entity_id
_entity_poly.type
_entity_poly.pdbx_seq_one_letter_code
_entity_poly.pdbx_strand_id
1 'polypeptide(L)' 'MTVTELIEQLSEMNPSAEIRLAIQPHYPFEYDVQDEIVQTEDGSKVFIGESEQIGYLGEEIRELLNW' A
#
# COMPACT_ATOMS: atom_id res chain seq x y z
N MET A 1 -4.17 6.46 -6.67
CA MET A 1 -2.95 7.26 -6.48
C MET A 1 -2.48 7.99 -7.75
N THR A 2 -2.06 9.25 -7.62
CA THR A 2 -1.41 10.11 -8.63
C THR A 2 0.06 10.34 -8.30
N VAL A 3 0.82 10.92 -9.25
CA VAL A 3 2.25 11.28 -9.02
C VAL A 3 2.41 12.26 -7.87
N THR A 4 1.52 13.25 -7.75
CA THR A 4 1.58 14.26 -6.69
C THR A 4 1.35 13.63 -5.32
N GLU A 5 0.32 12.79 -5.18
CA GLU A 5 0.01 12.09 -3.93
C GLU A 5 1.16 11.17 -3.50
N LEU A 6 1.77 10.45 -4.44
CA LEU A 6 2.93 9.60 -4.17
C LEU A 6 4.14 10.42 -3.66
N ILE A 7 4.42 11.57 -4.29
CA ILE A 7 5.52 12.44 -3.86
C ILE A 7 5.26 12.98 -2.46
N GLU A 8 4.04 13.43 -2.18
CA GLU A 8 3.66 13.95 -0.86
C GLU A 8 3.89 12.90 0.22
N GLN A 9 3.41 11.67 0.03
CA GLN A 9 3.61 10.57 0.99
C GLN A 9 5.09 10.21 1.19
N LEU A 10 5.88 10.12 0.10
CA LEU A 10 7.30 9.79 0.20
C LEU A 10 8.14 10.90 0.81
N SER A 11 7.66 12.15 0.79
CA SER A 11 8.40 13.31 1.29
C SER A 11 8.58 13.31 2.82
N GLU A 12 7.72 12.59 3.54
CA GLU A 12 7.77 12.46 5.00
C GLU A 12 8.73 11.36 5.47
N MET A 13 9.24 10.53 4.56
CA MET A 13 10.06 9.36 4.86
C MET A 13 11.57 9.66 4.81
N ASN A 14 12.39 8.78 5.39
CA ASN A 14 13.85 8.88 5.24
C ASN A 14 14.26 8.98 3.75
N PRO A 15 14.87 10.09 3.31
CA PRO A 15 15.19 10.33 1.89
C PRO A 15 16.33 9.44 1.37
N SER A 16 17.03 8.72 2.25
CA SER A 16 18.08 7.77 1.88
C SER A 16 17.61 6.30 1.92
N ALA A 17 16.33 6.06 2.22
CA ALA A 17 15.77 4.72 2.28
C ALA A 17 15.66 4.08 0.89
N GLU A 18 15.80 2.76 0.84
CA GLU A 18 15.56 1.99 -0.38
C GLU A 18 14.05 1.76 -0.58
N ILE A 19 13.56 2.02 -1.79
CA ILE A 19 12.15 1.79 -2.16
C ILE A 19 11.99 0.36 -2.68
N ARG A 20 10.97 -0.34 -2.20
CA ARG A 20 10.60 -1.70 -2.63
C ARG A 20 9.09 -1.81 -2.89
N LEU A 21 8.72 -2.57 -3.91
CA LEU A 21 7.33 -2.96 -4.17
C LEU A 21 7.08 -4.33 -3.52
N ALA A 22 6.12 -4.39 -2.60
CA ALA A 22 5.72 -5.64 -1.97
C ALA A 22 4.59 -6.27 -2.80
N ILE A 23 4.83 -7.48 -3.34
CA ILE A 23 3.86 -8.21 -4.18
C ILE A 23 3.57 -9.58 -3.55
N GLN A 24 2.30 -9.99 -3.49
CA GLN A 24 1.86 -11.33 -3.14
C GLN A 24 1.31 -12.07 -4.38
N PRO A 25 2.18 -12.74 -5.15
CA PRO A 25 1.81 -13.41 -6.40
C PRO A 25 0.85 -14.61 -6.28
N HIS A 26 0.59 -15.12 -5.08
CA HIS A 26 -0.30 -16.27 -4.85
C HIS A 26 -1.76 -15.89 -4.59
N TYR A 27 -2.07 -14.61 -4.39
CA TYR A 27 -3.43 -14.13 -4.17
C TYR A 27 -3.85 -13.20 -5.31
N PRO A 28 -5.14 -13.23 -5.70
CA PRO A 28 -5.65 -12.37 -6.76
C PRO A 28 -5.89 -10.96 -6.20
N PHE A 29 -4.83 -10.24 -5.88
CA PHE A 29 -4.94 -8.81 -5.55
C PHE A 29 -5.14 -7.98 -6.82
N GLU A 30 -5.77 -6.82 -6.67
CA GLU A 30 -5.91 -5.86 -7.75
C GLU A 30 -4.55 -5.35 -8.24
N TYR A 31 -4.48 -5.01 -9.52
CA TYR A 31 -3.30 -4.39 -10.13
C TYR A 31 -3.26 -2.88 -9.87
N ASP A 32 -3.47 -2.50 -8.61
CA ASP A 32 -3.36 -1.12 -8.13
C ASP A 32 -2.48 -1.07 -6.87
N VAL A 33 -1.85 0.06 -6.63
CA VAL A 33 -1.04 0.31 -5.44
C VAL A 33 -1.92 0.89 -4.34
N GLN A 34 -1.74 0.44 -3.10
CA GLN A 34 -2.48 0.99 -1.96
C GLN A 34 -2.14 2.46 -1.74
N ASP A 35 -3.09 3.18 -1.14
CA ASP A 35 -2.88 4.54 -0.67
C ASP A 35 -1.93 4.63 0.54
N GLU A 36 -1.60 3.50 1.18
CA GLU A 36 -0.68 3.47 2.32
C GLU A 36 0.73 2.98 1.92
N ILE A 37 1.72 3.85 2.14
CA ILE A 37 3.14 3.53 2.01
C ILE A 37 3.74 3.45 3.41
N VAL A 38 4.50 2.39 3.68
CA VAL A 38 5.04 2.14 5.02
C VAL A 38 6.57 2.18 5.04
N GLN A 39 7.15 2.73 6.11
CA GLN A 39 8.59 2.75 6.37
C GLN A 39 8.94 1.79 7.50
N THR A 40 10.06 1.07 7.37
CA THR A 40 10.58 0.22 8.46
C THR A 40 10.97 1.04 9.67
N GLU A 41 10.90 0.47 10.88
CA GLU A 41 11.27 1.17 12.12
C GLU A 41 12.70 1.73 12.11
N ASP A 42 13.63 1.04 11.44
CA ASP A 42 15.02 1.48 11.26
C ASP A 42 15.20 2.55 10.17
N GLY A 43 14.11 2.95 9.50
CA GLY A 43 14.08 3.91 8.41
C GLY A 43 14.83 3.47 7.16
N SER A 44 15.27 2.21 7.05
CA SER A 44 16.12 1.75 5.95
C SER A 44 15.36 1.46 4.66
N LYS A 45 14.07 1.12 4.76
CA LYS A 45 13.26 0.68 3.63
C LYS A 45 11.88 1.33 3.66
N VAL A 46 11.36 1.54 2.45
CA VAL A 46 10.00 2.00 2.19
C VAL A 46 9.31 0.97 1.31
N PHE A 47 8.11 0.54 1.70
CA PHE A 47 7.32 -0.44 0.98
C PHE A 47 6.04 0.18 0.44
N ILE A 48 5.78 -0.05 -0.85
CA ILE A 48 4.50 0.21 -1.50
C ILE A 48 3.77 -1.14 -1.59
N GLY A 49 2.56 -1.21 -1.04
CA GLY A 49 1.74 -2.43 -1.00
C GLY A 49 0.76 -2.56 -2.18
N GLU A 50 0.20 -3.76 -2.34
CA GLU A 50 -0.86 -4.09 -3.33
C GLU A 50 -2.25 -3.76 -2.80
N SER A 51 -3.17 -3.34 -3.66
CA SER A 51 -4.57 -2.96 -3.35
C SER A 51 -5.46 -4.15 -2.89
N GLU A 52 -6.78 -4.01 -2.94
CA GLU A 52 -7.77 -4.98 -2.42
C GLU A 52 -7.71 -6.36 -3.11
N GLN A 53 -8.29 -7.37 -2.45
CA GLN A 53 -8.46 -8.70 -3.05
C GLN A 53 -9.61 -8.71 -4.06
N ILE A 54 -9.32 -9.18 -5.27
CA ILE A 54 -10.34 -9.38 -6.29
C ILE A 54 -11.37 -10.41 -5.80
N GLY A 55 -12.64 -10.01 -5.83
CA GLY A 55 -13.77 -10.88 -5.51
C GLY A 55 -14.16 -10.90 -4.03
N TYR A 56 -13.51 -10.10 -3.18
CA TYR A 56 -13.94 -9.86 -1.81
C TYR A 56 -14.64 -8.49 -1.71
N LEU A 57 -15.52 -8.36 -0.72
CA LEU A 57 -16.07 -7.05 -0.36
C LEU A 57 -14.98 -6.26 0.36
N GLY A 58 -14.78 -5.00 -0.04
CA GLY A 58 -13.88 -4.07 0.63
C GLY A 58 -14.21 -3.93 2.12
N GLU A 59 -13.21 -3.55 2.90
CA GLU A 59 -13.29 -3.53 4.38
C GLU A 59 -14.47 -2.69 4.88
N GLU A 60 -14.66 -1.49 4.34
CA GLU A 60 -15.77 -0.59 4.69
C GLU A 60 -17.14 -1.27 4.53
N ILE A 61 -17.33 -2.06 3.47
CA ILE A 61 -18.59 -2.75 3.20
C ILE A 61 -18.78 -3.92 4.17
N ARG A 62 -17.71 -4.62 4.53
CA ARG A 62 -17.77 -5.72 5.50
C ARG A 62 -18.12 -5.22 6.89
N GLU A 63 -17.53 -4.10 7.32
CA GLU A 63 -17.87 -3.45 8.59
C GLU A 63 -19.35 -3.03 8.63
N LEU A 64 -19.86 -2.43 7.55
CA LEU A 64 -21.28 -2.05 7.44
C LEU A 64 -22.23 -3.26 7.50
N LEU A 65 -21.81 -4.41 6.96
CA LEU A 65 -22.58 -5.65 6.99
C LEU A 65 -22.40 -6.45 8.29
N ASN A 66 -21.49 -6.02 9.18
CA ASN A 66 -21.09 -6.73 10.39
C ASN A 66 -20.64 -8.17 10.09
N TRP A 67 -19.81 -8.32 9.04
CA TRP A 67 -19.30 -9.59 8.50
C TRP A 67 -17.80 -9.79 8.74
#